data_AF-M7ARP5-F1
#
_entry.id   AF-M7ARP5-F1
#
_cell.length_a   1.000
_cell.length_b   1.000
_cell.length_c   1.000
_cell.angle_alpha   90.00
_cell.angle_beta   90.00
_cell.angle_gamma   90.00
#
_symmetry.space_group_name_H-M   'P 1'
#
loop_
_entity.id
_entity.type
_entity.pdbx_description
1 polymer ?
#
loop_
_entity_poly.entity_id
_entity_poly.type
_entity_poly.pdbx_seq_one_letter_code
_entity_poly.pdbx_strand_id
1 'polypeptide(L)'
;MGLLSVDLLIALQILPVFFSNCLFLALYDSVILLKHMVLLLSRSKAARGEWRRMLTSEGLRCVWNSFLLDAYKQVKLGGEAPNSNVVHIANGCSSSSIRRKSVGGKYGTKCHLLDFVNSERPLLSAFGKLVEEFSGVADFLLVYIDEAHPSDGWAAPGISSSSFEVRKHRNQEDRCAAAHQLLERFSLPPQCQVVADCMDNNANVAYGVSFERVCIVQRQKIAYLGGKGPFFYNLQEVRLWLEQNFSKR
;
A
#
# COMPACT_ATOMS: atom_id res chain seq x y z
N MET A 1 30.66 -13.03 11.55
CA MET A 1 30.75 -11.56 11.69
C MET A 1 30.04 -10.77 10.57
N GLY A 2 29.15 -11.38 9.76
CA GLY A 2 28.54 -10.71 8.59
C GLY A 2 27.18 -10.04 8.80
N LEU A 3 26.26 -10.65 9.57
CA LEU A 3 24.88 -10.14 9.73
C LEU A 3 24.79 -8.86 10.56
N LEU A 4 25.46 -8.82 11.73
CA LEU A 4 25.49 -7.62 12.59
C LEU A 4 26.08 -6.38 11.88
N SER A 5 26.99 -6.57 10.93
CA SER A 5 27.58 -5.48 10.15
C SER A 5 26.59 -4.90 9.13
N VAL A 6 25.74 -5.75 8.54
CA VAL A 6 24.73 -5.32 7.57
C VAL A 6 23.59 -4.63 8.28
N ASP A 7 23.12 -5.18 9.40
CA ASP A 7 22.06 -4.58 10.22
C ASP A 7 22.48 -3.20 10.75
N LEU A 8 23.74 -3.05 11.17
CA LEU A 8 24.30 -1.78 11.61
C LEU A 8 24.38 -0.76 10.46
N LEU A 9 24.80 -1.19 9.28
CA LEU A 9 24.89 -0.32 8.11
C LEU A 9 23.50 0.16 7.66
N ILE A 10 22.53 -0.75 7.63
CA ILE A 10 21.12 -0.43 7.35
C ILE A 10 20.60 0.56 8.39
N ALA A 11 20.85 0.32 9.68
CA ALA A 11 20.43 1.25 10.74
C ALA A 11 21.05 2.64 10.58
N LEU A 12 22.34 2.72 10.25
CA LEU A 12 23.04 3.99 10.00
C LEU A 12 22.48 4.75 8.78
N GLN A 13 21.99 4.05 7.75
CA GLN A 13 21.34 4.68 6.60
C GLN A 13 19.92 5.15 6.92
N ILE A 14 19.18 4.41 7.74
CA ILE A 14 17.80 4.73 8.12
C ILE A 14 17.74 5.89 9.13
N LEU A 15 18.68 5.92 10.10
CA LEU A 15 18.67 6.84 11.25
C LEU A 15 18.42 8.31 10.88
N PRO A 16 19.16 8.90 9.90
CA PRO A 16 19.00 10.32 9.58
C PRO A 16 17.60 10.65 9.06
N VAL A 17 17.07 9.79 8.19
CA VAL A 17 15.73 9.97 7.61
C VAL A 17 14.65 9.74 8.67
N PHE A 18 14.86 8.77 9.56
CA PHE A 18 13.97 8.51 10.69
C PHE A 18 13.91 9.72 11.65
N PHE A 19 15.05 10.27 12.05
CA PHE A 19 15.09 11.46 12.92
C PHE A 19 14.47 12.69 12.27
N SER A 20 14.66 12.87 10.95
CA SER A 20 14.00 13.93 10.20
C SER A 20 12.46 13.79 10.24
N ASN A 21 11.92 12.58 10.08
CA ASN A 21 10.49 12.30 10.24
C ASN A 21 10.02 12.58 11.68
N CYS A 22 10.79 12.19 12.69
CA CYS A 22 10.47 12.49 14.09
C CYS A 22 10.40 13.99 14.36
N LEU A 23 11.36 14.75 13.82
CA LEU A 23 11.38 16.21 13.93
C LEU A 23 10.16 16.83 13.23
N PHE A 24 9.80 16.34 12.04
CA PHE A 24 8.60 16.79 11.34
C PHE A 24 7.33 16.57 12.16
N LEU A 25 7.15 15.38 12.75
CA LEU A 25 6.01 15.07 13.63
C LEU A 25 5.99 15.96 14.88
N ALA A 26 7.16 16.22 15.48
CA ALA A 26 7.28 17.11 16.63
C ALA A 26 6.91 18.57 16.28
N LEU A 27 7.35 19.07 15.13
CA LEU A 27 7.00 20.40 14.63
C LEU A 27 5.51 20.48 14.31
N TYR A 28 4.94 19.46 13.68
CA TYR A 28 3.50 19.39 13.41
C TYR A 28 2.69 19.48 14.70
N ASP A 29 2.98 18.62 15.69
CA ASP A 29 2.30 18.65 16.99
C ASP A 29 2.44 20.03 17.65
N SER A 30 3.61 20.65 17.59
CA SER A 30 3.87 21.98 18.15
C SER A 30 3.03 23.07 17.49
N VAL A 31 2.94 23.06 16.14
CA VAL A 31 2.12 24.01 15.38
C VAL A 31 0.64 23.83 15.69
N ILE A 32 0.16 22.58 15.77
CA ILE A 32 -1.25 22.33 16.09
C ILE A 32 -1.55 22.74 17.54
N LEU A 33 -0.69 22.43 18.51
CA LEU A 33 -0.83 22.90 19.88
C LEU A 33 -0.89 24.43 19.95
N LEU A 34 -0.01 25.13 19.22
CA LEU A 34 -0.03 26.59 19.13
C LEU A 34 -1.34 27.11 18.54
N LYS A 35 -1.84 26.49 17.46
CA LYS A 35 -3.13 26.82 16.85
C LYS A 35 -4.28 26.66 17.85
N HIS A 36 -4.30 25.59 18.63
CA HIS A 36 -5.30 25.37 19.68
C HIS A 36 -5.20 26.40 20.80
N MET A 37 -4.00 26.74 21.25
CA MET A 37 -3.77 27.79 22.25
C MET A 37 -4.30 29.14 21.77
N VAL A 38 -4.03 29.51 20.51
CA VAL A 38 -4.56 30.75 19.90
C VAL A 38 -6.10 30.72 19.84
N LEU A 39 -6.71 29.61 19.40
CA LEU A 39 -8.18 29.49 19.32
C LEU A 39 -8.86 29.57 20.70
N LEU A 40 -8.23 28.98 21.73
CA LEU A 40 -8.68 29.07 23.13
C LEU A 40 -8.62 30.51 23.63
N LEU A 41 -7.51 31.21 23.39
CA LEU A 41 -7.34 32.62 23.75
C LEU A 41 -8.34 33.54 23.02
N SER A 42 -8.68 33.22 21.76
CA SER A 42 -9.69 33.96 20.98
C SER A 42 -11.15 33.67 21.37
N ARG A 43 -11.43 32.87 22.42
CA ARG A 43 -12.78 32.49 22.88
C ARG A 43 -13.70 31.93 21.80
N SER A 44 -13.13 31.33 20.75
CA SER A 44 -13.92 30.76 19.65
C SER A 44 -14.48 29.40 20.06
N LYS A 45 -15.81 29.22 19.92
CA LYS A 45 -16.50 27.93 20.17
C LYS A 45 -16.07 26.80 19.21
N ALA A 46 -15.24 27.10 18.20
CA ALA A 46 -14.73 26.14 17.23
C ALA A 46 -13.62 25.20 17.78
N ALA A 47 -13.15 25.41 19.01
CA ALA A 47 -12.03 24.65 19.60
C ALA A 47 -12.36 23.22 20.09
N ARG A 48 -13.49 22.62 19.67
CA ARG A 48 -13.91 21.26 20.09
C ARG A 48 -13.54 20.15 19.10
N GLY A 49 -12.65 20.41 18.15
CA GLY A 49 -12.03 19.33 17.37
C GLY A 49 -11.16 18.47 18.28
N GLU A 50 -11.36 17.16 18.28
CA GLU A 50 -10.53 16.21 19.01
C GLU A 50 -9.11 16.22 18.40
N TRP A 51 -8.16 16.80 19.11
CA TRP A 51 -6.75 16.79 18.70
C TRP A 51 -6.11 15.49 19.13
N ARG A 52 -5.51 14.77 18.18
CA ARG A 52 -4.70 13.59 18.46
C ARG A 52 -3.24 13.89 18.13
N ARG A 53 -2.36 13.67 19.11
CA ARG A 53 -0.93 13.82 18.95
C ARG A 53 -0.41 12.85 17.90
N MET A 54 0.42 13.31 16.96
CA MET A 54 1.02 12.46 15.93
C MET A 54 2.35 11.84 16.40
N LEU A 55 3.15 12.56 17.20
CA LEU A 55 4.37 12.01 17.80
C LEU A 55 4.01 11.10 18.98
N THR A 56 3.66 9.85 18.69
CA THR A 56 3.44 8.78 19.69
C THR A 56 4.43 7.64 19.50
N SER A 57 4.56 6.78 20.51
CA SER A 57 5.36 5.56 20.41
C SER A 57 4.86 4.64 19.27
N GLU A 58 3.55 4.57 19.04
CA GLU A 58 2.99 3.80 17.92
C GLU A 58 3.36 4.42 16.57
N GLY A 59 3.27 5.75 16.44
CA GLY A 59 3.66 6.46 15.22
C GLY A 59 5.15 6.29 14.91
N LEU A 60 6.01 6.42 15.92
CA LEU A 60 7.45 6.17 15.77
C LEU A 60 7.74 4.72 15.33
N ARG A 61 7.06 3.75 15.94
CA ARG A 61 7.19 2.34 15.56
C ARG A 61 6.70 2.09 14.13
N CYS A 62 5.61 2.73 13.71
CA CYS A 62 5.09 2.66 12.35
C CYS A 62 6.12 3.19 11.35
N VAL A 63 6.66 4.39 11.57
CA VAL A 63 7.68 5.02 10.72
C VAL A 63 8.94 4.15 10.64
N TRP A 64 9.41 3.63 11.78
CA TRP A 64 10.59 2.76 11.82
C TRP A 64 10.38 1.45 11.07
N ASN A 65 9.27 0.75 11.33
CA ASN A 65 8.91 -0.50 10.65
C ASN A 65 8.81 -0.28 9.13
N SER A 66 8.27 0.86 8.72
CA SER A 66 8.18 1.25 7.33
C SER A 66 9.56 1.40 6.67
N PHE A 67 10.61 1.84 7.38
CA PHE A 67 11.97 1.85 6.84
C PHE A 67 12.61 0.47 6.82
N LEU A 68 12.37 -0.35 7.85
CA LEU A 68 12.87 -1.73 7.87
C LEU A 68 12.27 -2.55 6.72
N LEU A 69 10.96 -2.47 6.48
CA LEU A 69 10.29 -3.17 5.38
C LEU A 69 10.89 -2.80 4.03
N ASP A 70 11.23 -1.52 3.83
CA ASP A 70 11.85 -1.09 2.58
C ASP A 70 13.31 -1.53 2.43
N ALA A 71 14.07 -1.58 3.53
CA ALA A 71 15.46 -2.02 3.53
C ALA A 71 15.61 -3.53 3.29
N TYR A 72 14.69 -4.33 3.84
CA TYR A 72 14.70 -5.80 3.73
C TYR A 72 13.84 -6.35 2.59
N LYS A 73 13.31 -5.49 1.71
CA LYS A 73 12.52 -5.93 0.56
C LYS A 73 13.31 -6.90 -0.32
N GLN A 74 12.64 -7.93 -0.80
CA GLN A 74 13.26 -8.94 -1.68
C GLN A 74 13.32 -8.45 -3.13
N VAL A 75 12.35 -7.63 -3.53
CA VAL A 75 12.27 -7.05 -4.88
C VAL A 75 13.42 -6.10 -5.16
N LYS A 76 13.99 -6.22 -6.36
CA LYS A 76 15.00 -5.32 -6.92
C LYS A 76 14.66 -5.04 -8.36
N LEU A 77 14.92 -3.82 -8.83
CA LEU A 77 14.75 -3.46 -10.24
C LEU A 77 15.57 -4.42 -11.13
N GLY A 78 14.93 -5.02 -12.14
CA GLY A 78 15.50 -6.03 -13.03
C GLY A 78 15.60 -7.44 -12.45
N GLY A 79 15.31 -7.63 -11.15
CA GLY A 79 15.29 -8.95 -10.51
C GLY A 79 13.99 -9.72 -10.75
N GLU A 80 13.97 -10.98 -10.34
CA GLU A 80 12.76 -11.81 -10.36
C GLU A 80 11.69 -11.26 -9.40
N ALA A 81 10.43 -11.31 -9.83
CA ALA A 81 9.29 -10.88 -9.05
C ALA A 81 8.87 -11.99 -8.07
N PRO A 82 8.80 -11.73 -6.74
CA PRO A 82 8.41 -12.73 -5.77
C PRO A 82 6.98 -13.23 -5.97
N ASN A 83 6.81 -14.56 -6.08
CA ASN A 83 5.50 -15.18 -6.28
C ASN A 83 4.74 -15.36 -4.96
N SER A 84 4.28 -14.24 -4.40
CA SER A 84 3.64 -14.16 -3.09
C SER A 84 2.23 -14.76 -3.10
N ASN A 85 1.79 -15.33 -1.98
CA ASN A 85 0.46 -15.92 -1.84
C ASN A 85 -0.56 -14.82 -1.55
N VAL A 86 -1.67 -14.83 -2.29
CA VAL A 86 -2.76 -13.86 -2.15
C VAL A 86 -4.12 -14.55 -2.21
N VAL A 87 -5.16 -13.83 -1.82
CA VAL A 87 -6.55 -14.30 -1.85
C VAL A 87 -7.33 -13.48 -2.88
N HIS A 88 -7.89 -14.16 -3.88
CA HIS A 88 -8.68 -13.49 -4.90
C HIS A 88 -10.01 -12.98 -4.35
N ILE A 89 -10.31 -11.70 -4.60
CA ILE A 89 -11.55 -11.04 -4.21
C ILE A 89 -12.49 -11.05 -5.42
N ALA A 90 -13.63 -11.72 -5.31
CA ALA A 90 -14.57 -11.83 -6.42
C ALA A 90 -15.30 -10.50 -6.63
N ASN A 91 -15.01 -9.81 -7.74
CA ASN A 91 -15.93 -8.78 -8.24
C ASN A 91 -17.21 -9.48 -8.70
N GLY A 92 -18.37 -9.03 -8.22
CA GLY A 92 -19.68 -9.68 -8.39
C GLY A 92 -20.16 -9.96 -9.82
N CYS A 93 -19.35 -9.76 -10.87
CA CYS A 93 -19.69 -9.95 -12.28
C CYS A 93 -18.89 -11.00 -13.05
N SER A 94 -17.87 -11.68 -12.49
CA SER A 94 -17.01 -12.57 -13.30
C SER A 94 -16.98 -14.02 -12.79
N SER A 95 -18.10 -14.73 -12.96
CA SER A 95 -18.19 -16.18 -12.71
C SER A 95 -17.71 -17.06 -13.89
N SER A 96 -17.03 -16.49 -14.89
CA SER A 96 -16.60 -17.25 -16.07
C SER A 96 -15.15 -16.95 -16.41
N SER A 97 -14.19 -17.72 -15.85
CA SER A 97 -12.97 -18.17 -16.55
C SER A 97 -12.02 -19.02 -15.69
N ILE A 98 -12.06 -18.95 -14.36
CA ILE A 98 -11.12 -19.73 -13.53
C ILE A 98 -11.77 -21.05 -13.09
N ARG A 99 -11.77 -22.05 -13.98
CA ARG A 99 -11.95 -23.46 -13.58
C ARG A 99 -10.68 -23.91 -12.85
N ARG A 100 -10.51 -23.53 -11.59
CA ARG A 100 -9.56 -24.19 -10.67
C ARG A 100 -10.38 -24.90 -9.60
N LYS A 101 -10.13 -26.22 -9.46
CA LYS A 101 -10.81 -27.11 -8.52
C LYS A 101 -10.79 -26.49 -7.12
N SER A 102 -11.98 -26.16 -6.62
CA SER A 102 -12.19 -25.46 -5.36
C SER A 102 -11.93 -26.35 -4.16
N VAL A 103 -11.02 -25.91 -3.29
CA VAL A 103 -11.16 -26.11 -1.84
C VAL A 103 -11.31 -24.71 -1.26
N GLY A 104 -12.52 -24.14 -1.39
CA GLY A 104 -12.78 -22.75 -1.07
C GLY A 104 -13.90 -22.60 -0.06
N GLY A 105 -13.56 -22.19 1.16
CA GLY A 105 -14.52 -21.58 2.08
C GLY A 105 -15.04 -20.24 1.54
N LYS A 106 -16.02 -19.66 2.23
CA LYS A 106 -16.86 -18.50 1.84
C LYS A 106 -16.14 -17.19 1.40
N TYR A 107 -14.81 -17.11 1.33
CA TYR A 107 -14.06 -15.84 1.37
C TYR A 107 -12.97 -15.66 0.29
N GLY A 108 -13.06 -16.39 -0.83
CA GLY A 108 -12.13 -16.26 -1.95
C GLY A 108 -11.19 -17.46 -2.12
N THR A 109 -10.52 -17.53 -3.27
CA THR A 109 -9.61 -18.64 -3.60
C THR A 109 -8.17 -18.18 -3.41
N LYS A 110 -7.35 -18.98 -2.71
CA LYS A 110 -5.90 -18.74 -2.62
C LYS A 110 -5.27 -18.89 -4.01
N CYS A 111 -4.47 -17.91 -4.39
CA CYS A 111 -3.71 -17.88 -5.65
C CYS A 111 -2.37 -17.17 -5.43
N HIS A 112 -1.57 -17.06 -6.48
CA HIS A 112 -0.27 -16.39 -6.42
C HIS A 112 -0.25 -15.12 -7.28
N LEU A 113 0.60 -14.14 -6.91
CA LEU A 113 0.70 -12.88 -7.66
C LEU A 113 1.09 -13.09 -9.13
N LEU A 114 1.98 -14.03 -9.43
CA LEU A 114 2.42 -14.28 -10.80
C LEU A 114 1.38 -15.04 -11.64
N ASP A 115 0.32 -15.58 -11.03
CA ASP A 115 -0.79 -16.20 -11.79
C ASP A 115 -1.53 -15.17 -12.66
N PHE A 116 -1.38 -13.89 -12.34
CA PHE A 116 -1.97 -12.76 -13.07
C PHE A 116 -1.02 -12.15 -14.11
N VAL A 117 0.24 -12.57 -14.15
CA VAL A 117 1.24 -12.03 -15.08
C VAL A 117 1.13 -12.74 -16.43
N ASN A 118 0.88 -11.96 -17.48
CA ASN A 118 0.95 -12.43 -18.86
C ASN A 118 2.38 -12.26 -19.41
N SER A 119 2.84 -13.15 -20.28
CA SER A 119 4.14 -13.04 -20.97
C SER A 119 4.19 -11.87 -21.95
N GLU A 120 3.05 -11.47 -22.51
CA GLU A 120 2.97 -10.44 -23.55
C GLU A 120 2.67 -9.04 -22.99
N ARG A 121 2.06 -8.95 -21.81
CA ARG A 121 1.57 -7.70 -21.21
C ARG A 121 2.11 -7.50 -19.81
N PRO A 122 2.57 -6.30 -19.44
CA PRO A 122 3.05 -6.03 -18.09
C PRO A 122 1.90 -5.99 -17.08
N LEU A 123 2.15 -6.47 -15.87
CA LEU A 123 1.24 -6.38 -14.73
C LEU A 123 1.60 -5.14 -13.90
N LEU A 124 0.63 -4.26 -13.66
CA LEU A 124 0.82 -2.99 -12.96
C LEU A 124 -0.05 -2.90 -11.70
N SER A 125 0.54 -2.46 -10.60
CA SER A 125 -0.18 -2.22 -9.32
C SER A 125 -0.58 -0.75 -9.12
N ALA A 126 -1.38 -0.20 -10.04
CA ALA A 126 -1.88 1.18 -10.00
C ALA A 126 -3.35 1.28 -10.46
N PHE A 127 -4.03 2.39 -10.13
CA PHE A 127 -5.48 2.57 -10.34
C PHE A 127 -5.86 3.88 -11.03
N GLY A 128 -7.13 3.98 -11.41
CA GLY A 128 -7.76 5.18 -11.95
C GLY A 128 -7.53 5.34 -13.46
N LYS A 129 -7.21 6.56 -13.88
CA LYS A 129 -7.07 6.94 -15.30
C LYS A 129 -6.05 6.09 -16.06
N LEU A 130 -5.01 5.58 -15.39
CA LEU A 130 -4.03 4.69 -16.03
C LEU A 130 -4.66 3.38 -16.52
N VAL A 131 -5.62 2.84 -15.77
CA VAL A 131 -6.34 1.62 -16.17
C VAL A 131 -7.14 1.91 -17.44
N GLU A 132 -7.87 3.01 -17.47
CA GLU A 132 -8.67 3.41 -18.63
C GLU A 132 -7.78 3.62 -19.87
N GLU A 133 -6.65 4.31 -19.73
CA GLU A 133 -5.76 4.65 -20.84
C GLU A 133 -4.93 3.47 -21.37
N PHE A 134 -4.48 2.57 -20.49
CA PHE A 134 -3.53 1.50 -20.84
C PHE A 134 -4.11 0.08 -20.69
N SER A 135 -5.41 -0.08 -20.43
CA SER A 135 -6.09 -1.40 -20.35
C SER A 135 -5.97 -2.25 -21.61
N GLY A 136 -5.63 -1.67 -22.76
CA GLY A 136 -5.36 -2.41 -23.99
C GLY A 136 -3.97 -3.06 -24.05
N VAL A 137 -3.00 -2.55 -23.29
CA VAL A 137 -1.58 -2.96 -23.36
C VAL A 137 -1.05 -3.56 -22.06
N ALA A 138 -1.60 -3.18 -20.90
CA ALA A 138 -1.17 -3.64 -19.58
C ALA A 138 -2.33 -4.25 -18.78
N ASP A 139 -2.02 -5.24 -17.94
CA ASP A 139 -2.95 -5.82 -16.98
C ASP A 139 -2.78 -5.15 -15.61
N PHE A 140 -3.86 -4.99 -14.85
CA PHE A 140 -3.87 -4.19 -13.62
C PHE A 140 -4.34 -5.02 -12.42
N LEU A 141 -3.58 -4.94 -11.32
CA LEU A 141 -3.83 -5.69 -10.09
C LEU A 141 -3.68 -4.83 -8.84
N LEU A 142 -4.74 -4.73 -8.04
CA LEU A 142 -4.70 -4.21 -6.67
C LEU A 142 -4.41 -5.33 -5.68
N VAL A 143 -3.34 -5.16 -4.92
CA VAL A 143 -3.07 -5.99 -3.74
C VAL A 143 -3.45 -5.20 -2.51
N TYR A 144 -4.56 -5.59 -1.88
CA TYR A 144 -5.00 -5.04 -0.61
C TYR A 144 -4.15 -5.60 0.52
N ILE A 145 -3.44 -4.72 1.23
CA ILE A 145 -2.50 -5.08 2.31
C ILE A 145 -3.07 -4.69 3.68
N ASP A 146 -2.27 -4.80 4.73
CA ASP A 146 -2.68 -4.37 6.07
C ASP A 146 -2.88 -2.85 6.14
N GLU A 147 -3.81 -2.41 7.00
CA GLU A 147 -4.12 -0.99 7.15
C GLU A 147 -2.92 -0.22 7.70
N ALA A 148 -2.53 0.84 7.00
CA ALA A 148 -1.51 1.77 7.49
C ALA A 148 -2.00 2.58 8.70
N HIS A 149 -3.30 2.90 8.72
CA HIS A 149 -3.95 3.73 9.75
C HIS A 149 -5.25 3.09 10.22
N PRO A 150 -5.21 1.97 10.94
CA PRO A 150 -6.42 1.33 11.42
C PRO A 150 -7.13 2.23 12.45
N SER A 151 -8.47 2.22 12.45
CA SER A 151 -9.29 3.05 13.35
C SER A 151 -9.08 2.74 14.84
N ASP A 152 -8.67 1.53 15.17
CA ASP A 152 -8.27 1.09 16.51
C ASP A 152 -6.75 1.25 16.80
N GLY A 153 -6.01 1.97 15.95
CA GLY A 153 -4.56 2.18 16.08
C GLY A 153 -4.11 3.64 15.92
N TRP A 154 -2.90 3.82 15.37
CA TRP A 154 -2.34 5.14 15.08
C TRP A 154 -2.85 5.64 13.73
N ALA A 155 -3.67 6.68 13.76
CA ALA A 155 -4.32 7.28 12.60
C ALA A 155 -4.10 8.80 12.62
N ALA A 156 -3.80 9.38 11.45
CA ALA A 156 -3.57 10.82 11.34
C ALA A 156 -4.88 11.60 11.56
N PRO A 157 -4.88 12.67 12.37
CA PRO A 157 -6.06 13.52 12.58
C PRO A 157 -6.52 14.17 11.27
N GLY A 158 -7.82 14.09 10.96
CA GLY A 158 -8.42 14.71 9.76
C GLY A 158 -8.71 13.75 8.60
N ILE A 159 -8.17 12.52 8.63
CA ILE A 159 -8.56 11.45 7.70
C ILE A 159 -9.95 10.87 8.09
N SER A 160 -10.35 11.02 9.36
CA SER A 160 -11.66 10.62 9.91
C SER A 160 -12.85 11.41 9.38
N SER A 161 -12.63 12.43 8.54
CA SER A 161 -13.74 13.07 7.81
C SER A 161 -14.24 12.22 6.64
N SER A 162 -13.48 11.19 6.24
CA SER A 162 -13.91 10.18 5.27
C SER A 162 -14.46 8.96 6.00
N SER A 163 -15.65 8.50 5.61
CA SER A 163 -16.45 7.46 6.28
C SER A 163 -15.89 6.03 6.17
N PHE A 164 -14.61 5.86 5.88
CA PHE A 164 -13.94 4.58 5.67
C PHE A 164 -13.01 4.26 6.84
N GLU A 165 -13.61 3.90 7.97
CA GLU A 165 -12.89 3.49 9.17
C GLU A 165 -12.74 1.97 9.21
N VAL A 166 -11.57 1.47 8.81
CA VAL A 166 -11.25 0.05 8.87
C VAL A 166 -10.42 -0.23 10.12
N ARG A 167 -10.85 -1.23 10.92
CA ARG A 167 -10.07 -1.71 12.06
C ARG A 167 -8.96 -2.63 11.60
N LYS A 168 -7.93 -2.82 12.42
CA LYS A 168 -6.88 -3.79 12.14
C LYS A 168 -7.47 -5.20 11.97
N HIS A 169 -7.14 -5.82 10.84
CA HIS A 169 -7.61 -7.16 10.49
C HIS A 169 -7.12 -8.20 11.50
N ARG A 170 -8.03 -9.06 12.02
CA ARG A 170 -7.67 -10.15 12.94
C ARG A 170 -7.57 -11.49 12.24
N ASN A 171 -8.23 -11.63 11.11
CA ASN A 171 -8.28 -12.83 10.30
C ASN A 171 -8.40 -12.45 8.81
N GLN A 172 -8.36 -13.45 7.93
CA GLN A 172 -8.41 -13.22 6.48
C GLN A 172 -9.77 -12.68 6.05
N GLU A 173 -10.84 -13.09 6.73
CA GLU A 173 -12.20 -12.65 6.45
C GLU A 173 -12.36 -11.14 6.64
N ASP A 174 -11.83 -10.60 7.74
CA ASP A 174 -11.82 -9.15 8.03
C ASP A 174 -11.12 -8.38 6.92
N ARG A 175 -9.97 -8.89 6.45
CA ARG A 175 -9.20 -8.26 5.37
C ARG A 175 -9.89 -8.33 4.03
N CYS A 176 -10.47 -9.47 3.68
CA CYS A 176 -11.25 -9.62 2.46
C CYS A 176 -12.50 -8.73 2.48
N ALA A 177 -13.16 -8.59 3.64
CA ALA A 177 -14.29 -7.70 3.81
C ALA A 177 -13.90 -6.23 3.62
N ALA A 178 -12.77 -5.80 4.17
CA ALA A 178 -12.25 -4.44 3.97
C ALA A 178 -11.90 -4.18 2.49
N ALA A 179 -11.26 -5.14 1.82
CA ALA A 179 -10.98 -5.06 0.38
C ALA A 179 -12.25 -4.96 -0.48
N HIS A 180 -13.30 -5.71 -0.12
CA HIS A 180 -14.62 -5.60 -0.75
C HIS A 180 -15.26 -4.23 -0.54
N GLN A 181 -15.17 -3.65 0.67
CA GLN A 181 -15.70 -2.31 0.92
C GLN A 181 -14.93 -1.23 0.13
N LEU A 182 -13.62 -1.41 -0.06
CA LEU A 182 -12.83 -0.52 -0.93
C LEU A 182 -13.34 -0.61 -2.37
N LEU A 183 -13.58 -1.82 -2.88
CA LEU A 183 -14.12 -2.05 -4.22
C LEU A 183 -15.47 -1.36 -4.46
N GLU A 184 -16.40 -1.52 -3.52
CA GLU A 184 -17.75 -0.92 -3.62
C GLU A 184 -17.72 0.61 -3.61
N ARG A 185 -16.77 1.21 -2.90
CA ARG A 185 -16.71 2.67 -2.73
C ARG A 185 -15.94 3.40 -3.82
N PHE A 186 -14.86 2.80 -4.32
CA PHE A 186 -13.95 3.47 -5.26
C PHE A 186 -14.22 3.16 -6.73
N SER A 187 -15.29 2.42 -7.05
CA SER A 187 -15.72 2.08 -8.42
C SER A 187 -14.54 1.79 -9.35
N LEU A 188 -13.76 0.77 -9.01
CA LEU A 188 -12.60 0.40 -9.82
C LEU A 188 -13.05 -0.05 -11.22
N PRO A 189 -12.30 0.33 -12.28
CA PRO A 189 -12.59 -0.15 -13.62
C PRO A 189 -12.62 -1.68 -13.66
N PRO A 190 -13.51 -2.31 -14.44
CA PRO A 190 -13.69 -3.77 -14.45
C PRO A 190 -12.44 -4.53 -14.89
N GLN A 191 -11.50 -3.86 -15.57
CA GLN A 191 -10.22 -4.41 -15.99
C GLN A 191 -9.21 -4.51 -14.84
N CYS A 192 -9.47 -3.84 -13.72
CA CYS A 192 -8.64 -3.90 -12.53
C CYS A 192 -9.09 -5.04 -11.61
N GLN A 193 -8.22 -6.04 -11.45
CA GLN A 193 -8.46 -7.14 -10.54
C GLN A 193 -8.01 -6.77 -9.13
N VAL A 194 -8.68 -7.32 -8.12
CA VAL A 194 -8.35 -7.06 -6.71
C VAL A 194 -8.09 -8.38 -6.00
N VAL A 195 -6.99 -8.42 -5.28
CA VAL A 195 -6.59 -9.53 -4.40
C VAL A 195 -6.24 -8.96 -3.03
N ALA A 196 -6.40 -9.76 -1.99
CA ALA A 196 -5.93 -9.41 -0.65
C ALA A 196 -4.66 -10.20 -0.31
N ASP A 197 -3.71 -9.56 0.36
CA ASP A 197 -2.54 -10.24 0.92
C ASP A 197 -2.96 -11.23 2.02
N CYS A 198 -2.19 -12.28 2.19
CA CYS A 198 -2.42 -13.24 3.27
C CYS A 198 -2.10 -12.60 4.64
N MET A 199 -2.70 -13.14 5.71
CA MET A 199 -2.48 -12.62 7.07
C MET A 199 -1.03 -12.69 7.58
N ASP A 200 -0.15 -13.45 6.91
CA ASP A 200 1.30 -13.45 7.17
C ASP A 200 2.03 -12.25 6.52
N ASN A 201 1.31 -11.41 5.78
CA ASN A 201 1.81 -10.23 5.07
C ASN A 201 2.96 -10.56 4.10
N ASN A 202 2.93 -11.75 3.50
CA ASN A 202 4.04 -12.22 2.69
C ASN A 202 4.29 -11.33 1.45
N ALA A 203 3.24 -10.82 0.79
CA ALA A 203 3.40 -9.92 -0.34
C ALA A 203 3.91 -8.55 0.11
N ASN A 204 3.34 -8.03 1.21
CA ASN A 204 3.77 -6.78 1.81
C ASN A 204 5.27 -6.79 2.15
N VAL A 205 5.75 -7.86 2.78
CA VAL A 205 7.17 -8.03 3.15
C VAL A 205 8.06 -8.22 1.92
N ALA A 206 7.65 -9.07 0.96
CA ALA A 206 8.46 -9.33 -0.23
C ALA A 206 8.66 -8.07 -1.09
N TYR A 207 7.60 -7.27 -1.23
CA TYR A 207 7.62 -6.03 -2.01
C TYR A 207 7.99 -4.79 -1.19
N GLY A 208 8.16 -4.90 0.13
CA GLY A 208 8.54 -3.83 1.05
C GLY A 208 7.53 -2.69 1.14
N VAL A 209 6.23 -3.00 1.20
CA VAL A 209 5.14 -2.03 1.07
C VAL A 209 4.63 -1.56 2.44
N SER A 210 5.04 -0.38 2.89
CA SER A 210 4.60 0.11 4.20
C SER A 210 3.30 0.94 4.20
N PHE A 211 2.88 1.42 3.03
CA PHE A 211 1.66 2.23 2.85
C PHE A 211 1.06 1.88 1.48
N GLU A 212 1.76 2.30 0.45
CA GLU A 212 1.44 2.03 -0.94
C GLU A 212 2.74 1.92 -1.73
N ARG A 213 2.69 1.16 -2.82
CA ARG A 213 3.80 1.02 -3.77
C ARG A 213 3.25 0.60 -5.11
N VAL A 214 3.82 1.19 -6.16
CA VAL A 214 3.57 0.74 -7.53
C VAL A 214 4.74 -0.12 -7.98
N CYS A 215 4.44 -1.26 -8.59
CA CYS A 215 5.41 -2.07 -9.30
C CYS A 215 4.86 -2.41 -10.69
N ILE A 216 5.80 -2.60 -11.63
CA ILE A 216 5.50 -3.19 -12.94
C ILE A 216 6.27 -4.50 -13.03
N VAL A 217 5.54 -5.58 -13.27
CA VAL A 217 6.10 -6.90 -13.50
C VAL A 217 5.94 -7.25 -14.97
N GLN A 218 7.04 -7.57 -15.65
CA GLN A 218 7.02 -8.02 -17.03
C GLN A 218 7.92 -9.25 -17.18
N ARG A 219 7.40 -10.32 -17.79
CA ARG A 219 8.12 -11.60 -17.94
C ARG A 219 8.69 -12.10 -16.60
N GLN A 220 7.87 -12.05 -15.55
CA GLN A 220 8.21 -12.43 -14.17
C GLN A 220 9.34 -11.61 -13.54
N LYS A 221 9.77 -10.49 -14.13
CA LYS A 221 10.78 -9.59 -13.59
C LYS A 221 10.22 -8.23 -13.22
N ILE A 222 10.83 -7.60 -12.23
CA ILE A 222 10.50 -6.24 -11.80
C ILE A 222 11.04 -5.24 -12.84
N ALA A 223 10.16 -4.74 -13.71
CA ALA A 223 10.49 -3.79 -14.75
C ALA A 223 10.46 -2.34 -14.24
N TYR A 224 9.63 -2.06 -13.24
CA TYR A 224 9.62 -0.80 -12.49
C TYR A 224 9.31 -1.09 -11.02
N LEU A 225 10.00 -0.37 -10.12
CA LEU A 225 9.77 -0.43 -8.69
C LEU A 225 9.65 1.00 -8.16
N GLY A 226 8.44 1.39 -7.79
CA GLY A 226 8.19 2.69 -7.17
C GLY A 226 8.86 2.81 -5.81
N GLY A 227 9.11 4.05 -5.40
CA GLY A 227 9.70 4.34 -4.10
C GLY A 227 8.79 3.97 -2.92
N LYS A 228 9.24 4.33 -1.72
CA LYS A 228 8.46 4.15 -0.49
C LYS A 228 7.29 5.15 -0.43
N GLY A 229 6.06 4.67 -0.46
CA GLY A 229 4.88 5.52 -0.25
C GLY A 229 4.85 6.15 1.17
N PRO A 230 4.04 7.20 1.38
CA PRO A 230 3.19 7.86 0.39
C PRO A 230 3.94 8.88 -0.49
N PHE A 231 5.12 9.34 -0.06
CA PHE A 231 5.81 10.47 -0.72
C PHE A 231 6.40 10.15 -2.09
N PHE A 232 6.71 8.89 -2.37
CA PHE A 232 7.31 8.46 -3.64
C PHE A 232 6.34 7.67 -4.54
N TYR A 233 5.03 7.84 -4.33
CA TYR A 233 4.00 7.32 -5.24
C TYR A 233 3.89 8.25 -6.47
N ASN A 234 4.66 7.96 -7.51
CA ASN A 234 4.69 8.79 -8.72
C ASN A 234 4.03 8.08 -9.92
N LEU A 235 2.75 8.37 -10.14
CA LEU A 235 2.02 7.85 -11.30
C LEU A 235 2.51 8.42 -12.64
N GLN A 236 3.19 9.57 -12.64
CA GLN A 236 3.74 10.14 -13.87
C GLN A 236 4.92 9.31 -14.38
N GLU A 237 5.79 8.82 -13.49
CA GLU A 237 6.87 7.90 -13.88
C GLU A 237 6.34 6.59 -14.47
N VAL A 238 5.30 6.03 -13.85
CA VAL A 238 4.63 4.82 -14.34
C VAL A 238 4.04 5.06 -15.73
N ARG A 239 3.37 6.20 -15.92
CA ARG A 239 2.84 6.62 -17.22
C ARG A 239 3.94 6.73 -18.26
N LEU A 240 5.03 7.44 -17.95
CA LEU A 240 6.17 7.62 -18.85
C LEU A 240 6.81 6.28 -19.21
N TRP A 241 6.94 5.36 -18.25
CA TRP A 241 7.45 4.02 -18.51
C TRP A 241 6.53 3.25 -19.47
N LEU A 242 5.20 3.30 -19.26
CA LEU A 242 4.22 2.68 -20.14
C LEU A 242 4.25 3.30 -21.54
N GLU A 243 4.31 4.62 -21.64
CA GLU A 243 4.43 5.33 -22.92
C GLU A 243 5.74 4.95 -23.62
N GLN A 244 6.88 4.90 -22.95
CA GLN A 244 8.13 4.54 -23.62
C GLN A 244 8.16 3.09 -24.14
N ASN A 245 7.56 2.15 -23.41
CA ASN A 245 7.60 0.73 -23.76
C ASN A 245 6.43 0.28 -24.65
N PHE A 246 5.30 0.99 -24.61
CA PHE A 246 4.05 0.61 -25.26
C PHE A 246 3.37 1.75 -26.02
N SER A 247 4.03 2.90 -26.23
CA SER A 247 3.49 3.95 -27.11
C SER A 247 3.10 3.34 -28.44
N LYS A 248 1.82 3.58 -28.77
CA LYS A 248 1.11 3.24 -30.00
C LYS A 248 2.06 3.09 -31.19
N ARG A 249 2.38 1.85 -31.54
CA ARG A 249 2.60 1.51 -32.95
C ARG A 249 1.24 1.45 -33.64
#